data_AF-A0A2K9E197-F1
#
_entry.id   AF-A0A2K9E197-F1
#
_cell.length_a   1.000
_cell.length_b   1.000
_cell.length_c   1.000
_cell.angle_alpha   90.00
_cell.angle_beta   90.00
_cell.angle_gamma   90.00
#
_symmetry.space_group_name_H-M   'P 1'
#
loop_
_entity.id
_entity.type
_entity.pdbx_description
1 polymer ?
#
loop_
_entity_poly.entity_id
_entity_poly.type
_entity_poly.pdbx_seq_one_letter_code
_entity_poly.pdbx_strand_id
1 'polypeptide(L)'
;MDELSRKLNQYFAGRVVRKDLTKKIKEGANVPVYVLEYLLGMYCATDDEEGIAEGVETVKRILAENFVRPDEAEKVKSKIREIGKYTVIDKVSVKLNEKKDVYEAECKFSN
;
A
#
# COMPACT_ATOMS: atom_id res chain seq x y z
N MET A 1 -15.12 21.86 -1.51
CA MET A 1 -15.72 20.68 -0.84
C MET A 1 -16.92 21.13 -0.05
N ASP A 2 -17.94 20.27 0.09
CA ASP A 2 -19.06 20.53 1.01
C ASP A 2 -18.60 20.41 2.48
N GLU A 3 -19.43 20.89 3.42
CA GLU A 3 -19.16 20.82 4.87
C GLU A 3 -19.02 19.37 5.37
N LEU A 4 -19.76 18.44 4.75
CA LEU A 4 -19.73 17.02 5.07
C LEU A 4 -18.35 16.42 4.79
N SER A 5 -17.73 16.75 3.66
CA SER A 5 -16.42 16.24 3.26
C SER A 5 -15.31 16.70 4.22
N ARG A 6 -15.42 17.93 4.74
CA ARG A 6 -14.50 18.44 5.79
C ARG A 6 -14.66 17.66 7.09
N LYS A 7 -15.89 17.46 7.57
CA LYS A 7 -16.15 16.64 8.77
C LYS A 7 -15.69 15.20 8.57
N LEU A 8 -15.90 14.63 7.40
CA LEU A 8 -15.45 13.27 7.07
C LEU A 8 -13.93 13.16 7.15
N ASN A 9 -13.17 14.08 6.54
CA ASN A 9 -11.70 14.07 6.65
C ASN A 9 -11.23 14.26 8.10
N GLN A 10 -11.91 15.10 8.88
CA GLN A 10 -11.55 15.38 10.28
C GLN A 10 -11.80 14.18 11.21
N TYR A 11 -12.97 13.54 11.13
CA TYR A 11 -13.36 12.46 12.05
C TYR A 11 -12.99 11.06 11.54
N PHE A 12 -12.75 10.91 10.24
CA PHE A 12 -12.49 9.63 9.58
C PHE A 12 -11.21 9.64 8.72
N ALA A 13 -10.17 10.33 9.19
CA ALA A 13 -8.84 10.29 8.58
C ALA A 13 -8.39 8.83 8.37
N GLY A 14 -7.81 8.51 7.20
CA GLY A 14 -7.44 7.14 6.85
C GLY A 14 -8.60 6.24 6.36
N ARG A 15 -9.85 6.68 6.46
CA ARG A 15 -11.05 5.95 5.97
C ARG A 15 -11.74 6.63 4.80
N VAL A 16 -11.43 7.89 4.56
CA VAL A 16 -11.96 8.68 3.44
C VAL A 16 -10.93 8.71 2.32
N VAL A 17 -11.36 8.37 1.11
CA VAL A 17 -10.47 8.28 -0.06
C VAL A 17 -11.02 9.10 -1.20
N ARG A 18 -10.17 9.93 -1.79
CA ARG A 18 -10.46 10.70 -2.98
C ARG A 18 -10.37 9.82 -4.24
N LYS A 19 -11.53 9.49 -4.79
CA LYS A 19 -11.69 8.57 -5.94
C LYS A 19 -11.14 9.12 -7.26
N ASP A 20 -11.04 10.43 -7.36
CA ASP A 20 -10.42 11.16 -8.47
C ASP A 20 -8.90 10.90 -8.55
N LEU A 21 -8.22 10.89 -7.41
CA LEU A 21 -6.77 10.61 -7.34
C LEU A 21 -6.45 9.14 -7.61
N THR A 22 -7.32 8.22 -7.17
CA THR A 22 -7.13 6.78 -7.41
C THR A 22 -7.09 6.45 -8.89
N LYS A 23 -7.94 7.12 -9.70
CA LYS A 23 -7.96 6.93 -11.16
C LYS A 23 -6.66 7.40 -11.82
N LYS A 24 -6.16 8.59 -11.44
CA LYS A 24 -4.91 9.15 -12.00
C LYS A 24 -3.69 8.27 -11.75
N ILE A 25 -3.59 7.64 -10.57
CA ILE A 25 -2.42 6.80 -10.23
C ILE A 25 -2.52 5.41 -10.86
N LYS A 26 -3.73 4.87 -11.03
CA LYS A 26 -3.95 3.54 -11.60
C LYS A 26 -3.41 3.41 -13.03
N GLU A 27 -3.39 4.49 -13.80
CA GLU A 27 -2.87 4.48 -15.18
C GLU A 27 -1.36 4.22 -15.27
N GLY A 28 -0.60 4.47 -14.18
CA GLY A 28 0.86 4.27 -14.14
C GLY A 28 1.33 3.02 -13.39
N ALA A 29 0.44 2.26 -12.75
CA ALA A 29 0.83 1.16 -11.88
C ALA A 29 -0.12 -0.05 -11.97
N ASN A 30 0.42 -1.24 -12.22
CA ASN A 30 -0.31 -2.51 -12.18
C ASN A 30 -0.52 -3.00 -10.74
N VAL A 31 -1.19 -2.17 -9.92
CA VAL A 31 -1.40 -2.39 -8.49
C VAL A 31 -2.91 -2.53 -8.22
N PRO A 32 -3.35 -3.45 -7.35
CA PRO A 32 -4.76 -3.56 -7.00
C PRO A 32 -5.32 -2.26 -6.41
N VAL A 33 -6.55 -1.91 -6.81
CA VAL A 33 -7.19 -0.63 -6.44
C VAL A 33 -7.27 -0.45 -4.93
N TYR A 34 -7.60 -1.51 -4.18
CA TYR A 34 -7.73 -1.43 -2.71
C TYR A 34 -6.42 -1.05 -2.01
N VAL A 35 -5.25 -1.39 -2.58
CA VAL A 35 -3.94 -1.00 -2.05
C VAL A 35 -3.73 0.50 -2.25
N LEU A 36 -4.05 1.00 -3.46
CA LEU A 36 -3.97 2.44 -3.75
C LEU A 36 -4.89 3.25 -2.86
N GLU A 37 -6.12 2.78 -2.64
CA GLU A 37 -7.09 3.43 -1.77
C GLU A 37 -6.61 3.51 -0.33
N TYR A 38 -6.01 2.43 0.19
CA TYR A 38 -5.44 2.41 1.52
C TYR A 38 -4.30 3.44 1.67
N LEU A 39 -3.35 3.44 0.73
CA LEU A 39 -2.23 4.38 0.76
C LEU A 39 -2.69 5.83 0.61
N LEU A 40 -3.59 6.12 -0.33
CA LEU A 40 -4.15 7.47 -0.50
C LEU A 40 -4.97 7.92 0.72
N GLY A 41 -5.71 7.02 1.36
CA GLY A 41 -6.43 7.34 2.59
C GLY A 41 -5.49 7.74 3.72
N MET A 42 -4.32 7.10 3.82
CA MET A 42 -3.33 7.39 4.86
C MET A 42 -2.55 8.69 4.60
N TYR A 43 -2.12 8.93 3.36
CA TYR A 43 -1.21 10.02 3.02
C TYR A 43 -1.88 11.26 2.40
N CYS A 44 -3.13 11.17 1.93
CA CYS A 44 -3.84 12.27 1.26
C CYS A 44 -5.10 12.73 2.00
N ALA A 45 -5.15 12.56 3.32
CA ALA A 45 -6.26 12.95 4.20
C ALA A 45 -6.34 14.46 4.54
N THR A 46 -5.73 15.31 3.72
CA THR A 46 -5.71 16.78 3.86
C THR A 46 -6.44 17.45 2.70
N ASP A 47 -7.00 18.64 2.86
CA ASP A 47 -7.68 19.38 1.79
C ASP A 47 -6.78 20.32 0.98
N ASP A 48 -5.56 20.55 1.45
CA ASP A 48 -4.56 21.39 0.79
C ASP A 48 -3.95 20.74 -0.47
N GLU A 49 -3.87 21.49 -1.57
CA GLU A 49 -3.34 20.99 -2.85
C GLU A 49 -1.87 20.59 -2.79
N GLU A 50 -1.04 21.32 -2.02
CA GLU A 50 0.38 20.98 -1.86
C GLU A 50 0.53 19.68 -1.06
N GLY A 51 -0.21 19.55 0.05
CA GLY A 51 -0.20 18.32 0.86
C GLY A 51 -0.73 17.09 0.12
N ILE A 52 -1.67 17.28 -0.82
CA ILE A 52 -2.13 16.21 -1.70
C ILE A 52 -1.04 15.81 -2.69
N ALA A 53 -0.39 16.78 -3.33
CA ALA A 53 0.69 16.51 -4.27
C ALA A 53 1.84 15.75 -3.59
N GLU A 54 2.24 16.19 -2.40
CA GLU A 54 3.25 15.50 -1.59
C GLU A 54 2.81 14.09 -1.19
N GLY A 55 1.55 13.94 -0.77
CA GLY A 55 0.98 12.65 -0.42
C GLY A 55 0.99 11.69 -1.61
N VAL A 56 0.62 12.16 -2.81
CA VAL A 56 0.65 11.37 -4.04
C VAL A 56 2.07 10.94 -4.39
N GLU A 57 3.05 11.83 -4.31
CA GLU A 57 4.46 11.50 -4.56
C GLU A 57 4.99 10.49 -3.53
N THR A 58 4.59 10.63 -2.27
CA THR A 58 4.92 9.66 -1.21
C THR A 58 4.33 8.28 -1.51
N VAL A 59 3.08 8.21 -1.95
CA VAL A 59 2.44 6.95 -2.35
C VAL A 59 3.17 6.32 -3.53
N LYS A 60 3.54 7.09 -4.56
CA LYS A 60 4.32 6.58 -5.69
C LYS A 60 5.66 6.01 -5.25
N ARG A 61 6.38 6.70 -4.35
CA ARG A 61 7.65 6.23 -3.79
C ARG A 61 7.47 4.92 -3.01
N ILE A 62 6.48 4.86 -2.13
CA ILE A 62 6.19 3.66 -1.33
C ILE A 62 5.91 2.46 -2.25
N LEU A 63 5.12 2.65 -3.30
CA LEU A 63 4.85 1.61 -4.29
C LEU A 63 6.11 1.22 -5.05
N ALA A 64 6.92 2.17 -5.49
CA ALA A 64 8.16 1.86 -6.23
C ALA A 64 9.19 1.10 -5.39
N GLU A 65 9.27 1.38 -4.09
CA GLU A 65 10.27 0.79 -3.19
C GLU A 65 9.80 -0.53 -2.54
N ASN A 66 8.52 -0.62 -2.17
CA ASN A 66 8.01 -1.70 -1.31
C ASN A 66 7.03 -2.64 -2.01
N PHE A 67 6.43 -2.28 -3.16
CA PHE A 67 5.52 -3.17 -3.87
C PHE A 67 6.31 -4.27 -4.59
N VAL A 68 6.05 -5.52 -4.23
CA VAL A 68 6.75 -6.65 -4.86
C VAL A 68 6.07 -6.97 -6.18
N ARG A 69 6.80 -6.75 -7.28
CA ARG A 69 6.35 -7.20 -8.59
C ARG A 69 6.76 -8.67 -8.80
N PRO A 70 5.95 -9.48 -9.48
CA PRO A 70 6.25 -10.89 -9.70
C PRO A 70 7.62 -11.16 -10.36
N ASP A 71 8.06 -10.25 -11.23
CA ASP A 71 9.36 -10.28 -11.91
C ASP A 71 10.54 -9.88 -11.00
N GLU A 72 10.29 -9.17 -9.91
CA GLU A 72 11.32 -8.73 -8.95
C GLU A 72 11.34 -9.55 -7.65
N ALA A 73 10.58 -10.64 -7.58
CA ALA A 73 10.43 -11.48 -6.39
C ALA A 73 11.78 -11.96 -5.79
N GLU A 74 12.68 -12.48 -6.63
CA GLU A 74 13.98 -13.00 -6.17
C GLU A 74 14.91 -11.88 -5.67
N LYS A 75 14.85 -10.71 -6.30
CA LYS A 75 15.61 -9.51 -5.87
C LYS A 75 15.17 -9.05 -4.48
N VAL A 76 13.86 -9.07 -4.21
CA VAL A 76 13.31 -8.73 -2.89
C VAL A 76 13.74 -9.77 -1.85
N LYS A 77 13.73 -11.08 -2.17
CA LYS A 77 14.25 -12.13 -1.28
C LYS A 77 15.73 -11.91 -0.94
N SER A 78 16.56 -11.54 -1.93
CA SER A 78 17.98 -11.23 -1.71
C SER A 78 18.15 -10.02 -0.77
N LYS A 79 17.41 -8.93 -1.02
CA LYS A 79 17.41 -7.75 -0.15
C LYS A 79 17.00 -8.06 1.29
N ILE A 80 15.94 -8.86 1.50
CA ILE A 80 15.50 -9.28 2.83
C ILE A 80 16.61 -10.05 3.54
N ARG A 81 17.29 -10.96 2.83
CA ARG A 81 18.38 -11.75 3.39
C ARG A 81 19.59 -10.91 3.79
N GLU A 82 19.96 -9.92 2.98
CA GLU A 82 21.13 -9.07 3.24
C GLU A 82 20.86 -8.00 4.31
N ILE A 83 19.69 -7.36 4.28
CA ILE A 83 19.34 -6.24 5.17
C ILE A 83 18.74 -6.74 6.49
N GLY A 84 18.22 -7.96 6.52
CA GLY A 84 17.57 -8.59 7.69
C GLY A 84 16.13 -8.11 7.93
N LYS A 85 15.84 -6.83 7.69
CA LYS A 85 14.48 -6.26 7.77
C LYS A 85 14.14 -5.45 6.53
N TYR A 86 13.03 -5.78 5.89
CA TYR A 86 12.52 -5.07 4.72
C TYR A 86 11.00 -4.97 4.80
N THR A 87 10.44 -3.84 4.35
CA THR A 87 8.99 -3.64 4.28
C THR A 87 8.50 -4.03 2.88
N VAL A 88 7.46 -4.86 2.80
CA VAL A 88 6.87 -5.29 1.53
C VAL A 88 5.38 -5.03 1.51
N ILE A 89 4.86 -4.70 0.33
CA ILE A 89 3.43 -4.69 0.02
C ILE A 89 3.18 -5.90 -0.87
N ASP A 90 2.65 -6.97 -0.27
CA ASP A 90 2.31 -8.21 -0.95
C ASP A 90 1.16 -8.93 -0.23
N LYS A 91 0.55 -9.91 -0.89
CA LYS A 91 -0.46 -10.79 -0.32
C LYS A 91 0.20 -11.94 0.43
N VAL A 92 0.14 -11.90 1.76
CA VAL A 92 0.64 -12.97 2.64
C VAL A 92 -0.51 -13.94 2.96
N SER A 93 -0.25 -15.24 2.83
CA SER A 93 -1.16 -16.30 3.27
C SER A 93 -0.61 -16.95 4.53
N VAL A 94 -1.41 -17.07 5.59
CA VAL A 94 -1.00 -17.71 6.85
C VAL A 94 -1.79 -19.00 7.03
N LYS A 95 -1.11 -20.08 7.41
CA LYS A 95 -1.72 -21.40 7.67
C LYS A 95 -1.24 -21.91 9.03
N LEU A 96 -2.12 -22.59 9.76
CA LEU A 96 -1.75 -23.30 10.99
C LEU A 96 -1.13 -24.66 10.61
N ASN A 97 0.11 -24.88 11.03
CA ASN A 97 0.76 -26.18 10.93
C ASN A 97 0.50 -26.95 12.23
N GLU A 98 -0.61 -27.70 12.28
CA GLU A 98 -1.05 -28.45 13.47
C GLU A 98 -0.02 -29.45 13.99
N LYS A 99 0.86 -29.96 13.11
CA LYS A 99 1.90 -30.93 13.52
C LYS A 99 3.01 -30.30 14.37
N LYS A 100 3.27 -29.02 14.13
CA LYS A 100 4.33 -28.25 14.80
C LYS A 100 3.78 -27.22 15.78
N ASP A 101 2.45 -27.07 15.83
CA ASP A 101 1.73 -26.06 16.60
C ASP A 101 2.24 -24.63 16.35
N VAL A 102 2.52 -24.30 15.09
CA VAL A 102 3.01 -22.97 14.68
C VAL A 102 2.25 -22.43 13.47
N TYR A 103 2.11 -21.12 13.41
CA TYR A 103 1.60 -20.43 12.22
C TYR A 103 2.73 -20.23 11.21
N GLU A 104 2.57 -20.78 10.01
CA GLU A 104 3.50 -20.60 8.90
C GLU A 104 2.91 -19.57 7.92
N ALA A 105 3.67 -18.50 7.66
CA ALA A 105 3.32 -17.47 6.70
C ALA A 105 4.04 -17.71 5.37
N GLU A 106 3.28 -17.68 4.28
CA GLU A 106 3.75 -17.83 2.91
C GLU A 106 3.51 -16.51 2.16
N CYS A 107 4.60 -15.84 1.78
CA CYS A 107 4.55 -14.70 0.86
C CYS A 107 4.59 -15.25 -0.57
N LYS A 108 3.50 -15.06 -1.33
CA LYS A 108 3.42 -15.47 -2.73
C LYS A 108 3.96 -14.35 -3.61
N PHE A 109 5.28 -14.16 -3.56
CA PHE A 109 5.95 -13.11 -4.34
C PHE A 109 5.83 -13.30 -5.86
N SER A 110 5.33 -14.45 -6.31
CA SER A 110 5.02 -14.76 -7.71
C SER A 110 3.93 -15.84 -7.75
N ASN A 111 3.13 -15.81 -8.81
CA ASN A 111 2.27 -16.93 -9.21
C ASN A 111 3.01 -17.73 -10.28
#